data_AF-A0A318U0C8-F1
#
_entry.id   AF-A0A318U0C8-F1
#
_cell.length_a   1.000
_cell.length_b   1.000
_cell.length_c   1.000
_cell.angle_alpha   90.00
_cell.angle_beta   90.00
_cell.angle_gamma   90.00
#
_symmetry.space_group_name_H-M   'P 1'
#
loop_
_entity.id
_entity.type
_entity.pdbx_description
1 polymer ?
#
loop_
_entity_poly.entity_id
_entity_poly.type
_entity_poly.pdbx_seq_one_letter_code
_entity_poly.pdbx_strand_id
1 'polypeptide(L)'
;MDAKLRILSERLLRKKFEDLNERDLRVLRHVAEHGTVARDLSLHQPDFGARVADRVAAFGGSWSFIGLFALVLVGWVVLNTVILATAVDPYPFVFLNLILSMLAAVQAPVIMMSQNRQAEKDRLAAAHDYEVNLKAEIEIMRLHEKLDDLRMVALEGRFATLDARLDAIAAAVGAAQKRDGGAT
;
A
#
# COMPACT_ATOMS: atom_id res chain seq x y z
N MET A 1 -6.32 -17.45 -19.10
CA MET A 1 -6.41 -16.96 -17.71
C MET A 1 -6.36 -18.12 -16.72
N ASP A 2 -7.17 -19.17 -16.91
CA ASP A 2 -7.31 -20.29 -15.96
C ASP A 2 -6.04 -21.09 -15.66
N ALA A 3 -5.13 -21.25 -16.63
CA ALA A 3 -3.85 -21.93 -16.39
C ALA A 3 -2.94 -21.18 -15.40
N LYS A 4 -2.95 -19.84 -15.42
CA LYS A 4 -2.21 -19.01 -14.44
C LYS A 4 -2.85 -19.11 -13.05
N LEU A 5 -4.18 -19.10 -12.96
CA LEU A 5 -4.88 -19.25 -11.70
C LEU A 5 -4.62 -20.63 -11.07
N ARG A 6 -4.66 -21.71 -11.84
CA ARG A 6 -4.32 -23.07 -11.37
C ARG A 6 -2.93 -23.15 -10.72
N ILE A 7 -1.92 -22.55 -11.36
CA ILE A 7 -0.54 -22.53 -10.81
C ILE A 7 -0.47 -21.71 -9.53
N LEU A 8 -1.19 -20.58 -9.49
CA LEU A 8 -1.18 -19.69 -8.33
C LEU A 8 -1.89 -20.30 -7.12
N SER A 9 -2.97 -21.08 -7.33
CA SER A 9 -3.70 -21.72 -6.24
C SER A 9 -2.85 -22.79 -5.57
N GLU A 10 -2.15 -23.59 -6.36
CA GLU A 10 -1.27 -24.64 -5.83
C GLU A 10 -0.05 -24.05 -5.09
N ARG A 11 0.53 -22.95 -5.60
CA ARG A 11 1.70 -22.30 -4.95
C ARG A 11 1.35 -21.44 -3.74
N LEU A 12 0.28 -20.64 -3.81
CA LEU A 12 -0.07 -19.67 -2.77
C LEU A 12 -1.09 -20.20 -1.77
N LEU A 13 -2.02 -21.05 -2.17
CA LEU A 13 -3.08 -21.56 -1.29
C LEU A 13 -2.94 -23.05 -0.99
N ARG A 14 -2.06 -23.78 -1.71
CA ARG A 14 -1.85 -25.23 -1.55
C ARG A 14 -3.15 -26.06 -1.72
N LYS A 15 -4.18 -25.46 -2.31
CA LYS A 15 -5.46 -26.09 -2.67
C LYS A 15 -5.50 -26.39 -4.16
N LYS A 16 -6.17 -27.50 -4.51
CA LYS A 16 -6.50 -27.80 -5.90
C LYS A 16 -7.49 -26.75 -6.41
N PHE A 17 -7.39 -26.42 -7.69
CA PHE A 17 -8.22 -25.36 -8.29
C PHE A 17 -9.73 -25.62 -8.16
N GLU A 18 -10.11 -26.88 -8.06
CA GLU A 18 -11.50 -27.37 -7.99
C GLU A 18 -12.13 -27.17 -6.60
N ASP A 19 -11.33 -26.93 -5.55
CA ASP A 19 -11.79 -26.70 -4.17
C ASP A 19 -11.80 -25.21 -3.77
N LEU A 20 -11.59 -24.29 -4.72
CA LEU A 20 -11.57 -22.86 -4.42
C LEU A 20 -12.99 -22.32 -4.25
N ASN A 21 -13.19 -21.54 -3.20
CA ASN A 21 -14.40 -20.77 -3.01
C ASN A 21 -14.35 -19.48 -3.86
N GLU A 22 -15.49 -18.82 -4.09
CA GLU A 22 -15.57 -17.57 -4.88
C GLU A 22 -14.60 -16.48 -4.38
N ARG A 23 -14.34 -16.46 -3.07
CA ARG A 23 -13.41 -15.52 -2.44
C ARG A 23 -11.96 -15.78 -2.87
N ASP A 24 -11.50 -17.02 -2.78
CA ASP A 24 -10.15 -17.41 -3.17
C ASP A 24 -9.90 -17.10 -4.65
N LEU A 25 -10.90 -17.38 -5.49
CA LEU A 25 -10.84 -17.16 -6.93
C LEU A 25 -10.77 -15.67 -7.29
N ARG A 26 -11.44 -14.80 -6.51
CA ARG A 26 -11.30 -13.34 -6.66
C ARG A 26 -9.89 -12.87 -6.33
N VAL A 27 -9.31 -13.33 -5.22
CA VAL A 27 -7.95 -12.98 -4.80
C VAL A 27 -6.95 -13.43 -5.85
N LEU A 28 -7.01 -14.69 -6.29
CA LEU A 28 -6.14 -15.19 -7.36
C LEU A 28 -6.25 -14.41 -8.66
N ARG A 29 -7.47 -14.06 -9.08
CA ARG A 29 -7.68 -13.28 -10.30
C ARG A 29 -7.04 -11.90 -10.16
N HIS A 30 -7.17 -11.27 -9.00
CA HIS A 30 -6.54 -9.98 -8.69
C HIS A 30 -5.00 -10.07 -8.70
N VAL A 31 -4.42 -11.16 -8.18
CA VAL A 31 -2.96 -11.39 -8.25
C VAL A 31 -2.49 -11.66 -9.68
N ALA A 32 -3.24 -12.45 -10.44
CA ALA A 32 -2.89 -12.81 -11.80
C ALA A 32 -2.96 -11.62 -12.77
N GLU A 33 -3.87 -10.67 -12.50
CA GLU A 33 -4.03 -9.44 -13.29
C GLU A 33 -3.00 -8.35 -12.93
N HIS A 34 -2.57 -8.24 -11.67
CA HIS A 34 -1.71 -7.13 -11.22
C HIS A 34 -0.26 -7.51 -10.86
N GLY A 35 0.07 -8.80 -10.79
CA GLY A 35 1.37 -9.30 -10.32
C GLY A 35 2.59 -9.01 -11.22
N THR A 36 2.42 -8.35 -12.37
CA THR A 36 3.53 -8.06 -13.30
C THR A 36 4.12 -6.65 -13.15
N VAL A 37 3.48 -5.74 -12.40
CA VAL A 37 3.87 -4.31 -12.42
C VAL A 37 5.00 -3.95 -11.44
N ALA A 38 5.14 -4.67 -10.31
CA ALA A 38 6.03 -4.24 -9.22
C ALA A 38 7.52 -4.61 -9.40
N ARG A 39 7.86 -5.58 -10.26
CA ARG A 39 9.20 -6.22 -10.23
C ARG A 39 10.29 -5.49 -11.02
N ASP A 40 9.96 -4.48 -11.83
CA ASP A 40 10.88 -3.96 -12.85
C ASP A 40 11.50 -2.58 -12.57
N LEU A 41 11.23 -1.94 -11.42
CA LEU A 41 11.55 -0.51 -11.24
C LEU A 41 12.57 -0.14 -10.16
N SER A 42 12.99 -1.08 -9.31
CA SER A 42 13.88 -0.79 -8.19
C SER A 42 15.38 -0.66 -8.56
N LEU A 43 15.74 -0.68 -9.85
CA LEU A 43 17.13 -0.73 -10.31
C LEU A 43 17.74 0.59 -10.83
N HIS A 44 16.99 1.70 -10.87
CA HIS A 44 17.56 2.97 -11.34
C HIS A 44 18.22 3.74 -10.18
N GLN A 45 19.55 3.69 -10.09
CA GLN A 45 20.32 4.62 -9.27
C GLN A 45 20.02 6.06 -9.71
N PRO A 46 19.77 7.01 -8.79
CA PRO A 46 19.47 8.37 -9.16
C PRO A 46 20.70 9.03 -9.79
N ASP A 47 20.56 9.39 -11.06
CA ASP A 47 21.53 10.15 -11.83
C ASP A 47 21.91 11.45 -11.08
N PHE A 48 23.12 11.96 -11.29
CA PHE A 48 23.64 13.13 -10.58
C PHE A 48 22.72 14.35 -10.75
N GLY A 49 22.13 14.52 -11.94
CA GLY A 49 21.13 15.57 -12.21
C GLY A 49 19.86 15.43 -11.35
N ALA A 50 19.44 14.21 -11.04
CA ALA A 50 18.27 13.96 -10.19
C ALA A 50 18.50 14.47 -8.77
N ARG A 51 19.69 14.24 -8.20
CA ARG A 51 20.06 14.69 -6.85
C ARG A 51 20.17 16.21 -6.73
N VAL A 52 20.65 16.88 -7.78
CA VAL A 52 20.73 18.35 -7.82
C VAL A 52 19.32 18.94 -7.93
N ALA A 53 18.47 18.42 -8.81
CA ALA A 53 17.09 18.87 -8.96
C ALA A 53 16.26 18.70 -7.68
N ASP A 54 16.43 17.59 -6.95
CA ASP A 54 15.77 17.39 -5.63
C ASP A 54 16.14 18.48 -4.63
N ARG A 55 17.45 18.81 -4.52
CA ARG A 55 17.90 19.88 -3.62
C ARG A 55 17.41 21.25 -4.03
N VAL A 56 17.40 21.56 -5.32
CA VAL A 56 16.89 22.84 -5.85
C VAL A 56 15.39 22.97 -5.59
N ALA A 57 14.61 21.91 -5.83
CA ALA A 57 13.17 21.91 -5.55
C ALA A 57 12.87 22.05 -4.04
N ALA A 58 13.61 21.34 -3.19
CA ALA A 58 13.46 21.43 -1.73
C ALA A 58 13.86 22.81 -1.18
N PHE A 59 14.90 23.43 -1.74
CA PHE A 59 15.34 24.77 -1.34
C PHE A 59 14.38 25.87 -1.83
N GLY A 60 13.93 25.77 -3.09
CA GLY A 60 12.98 26.72 -3.68
C GLY A 60 11.58 26.68 -3.05
N GLY A 61 11.18 25.55 -2.45
CA GLY A 61 9.91 25.41 -1.75
C GLY A 61 9.88 25.88 -0.29
N SER A 62 11.00 26.34 0.27
CA SER A 62 11.06 26.77 1.66
C SER A 62 10.52 28.19 1.87
N TRP A 63 9.70 28.38 2.91
CA TRP A 63 9.20 29.69 3.32
C TRP A 63 10.33 30.70 3.60
N SER A 64 11.46 30.24 4.13
CA SER A 64 12.63 31.09 4.39
C SER A 64 13.30 31.59 3.10
N PHE A 65 13.30 30.77 2.04
CA PHE A 65 13.84 31.17 0.73
C PHE A 65 12.97 32.25 0.09
N ILE A 66 11.65 32.10 0.15
CA ILE A 66 10.70 33.11 -0.36
C ILE A 66 10.92 34.46 0.34
N GLY A 67 11.09 34.46 1.67
CA GLY A 67 11.35 35.67 2.44
C GLY A 67 12.69 36.34 2.09
N LEU A 68 13.78 35.57 1.99
CA LEU A 68 15.08 36.08 1.58
C LEU A 68 15.06 36.64 0.15
N PHE A 69 14.41 35.93 -0.78
CA PHE A 69 14.29 36.34 -2.18
C PHE A 69 13.53 37.67 -2.30
N ALA A 70 12.40 37.81 -1.59
CA ALA A 70 11.66 39.07 -1.54
C ALA A 70 12.51 40.22 -0.97
N LEU A 71 13.29 39.97 0.09
CA LEU A 71 14.18 40.98 0.68
C LEU A 71 15.25 41.44 -0.31
N VAL A 72 15.87 40.52 -1.05
CA VAL A 72 16.85 40.84 -2.10
C VAL A 72 16.22 41.69 -3.21
N LEU A 73 14.99 41.36 -3.65
CA LEU A 73 14.27 42.15 -4.66
C LEU A 73 13.99 43.58 -4.18
N VAL A 74 13.49 43.73 -2.94
CA VAL A 74 13.25 45.06 -2.34
C VAL A 74 14.57 45.82 -2.21
N GLY A 75 15.64 45.16 -1.74
CA GLY A 75 16.97 45.75 -1.65
C GLY A 75 17.50 46.23 -3.00
N TRP A 76 17.31 45.46 -4.07
CA TRP A 76 17.72 45.84 -5.43
C TRP A 76 16.98 47.07 -5.94
N VAL A 77 15.66 47.12 -5.72
CA VAL A 77 14.81 48.26 -6.09
C VAL A 77 15.25 49.50 -5.32
N VAL A 78 15.44 49.41 -4.00
CA VAL A 78 15.89 50.54 -3.17
C VAL A 78 17.27 51.04 -3.58
N LEU A 79 18.21 50.13 -3.85
CA LEU A 79 19.56 50.48 -4.28
C LEU A 79 19.55 51.26 -5.61
N ASN A 80 18.80 50.80 -6.61
CA ASN A 80 18.73 51.43 -7.93
C ASN A 80 17.87 52.71 -7.97
N THR A 81 16.91 52.88 -7.06
CA THR A 81 16.01 54.05 -7.06
C THR A 81 16.44 55.17 -6.13
N VAL A 82 17.02 54.85 -4.97
CA VAL A 82 17.28 55.83 -3.90
C VAL A 82 18.77 56.10 -3.73
N ILE A 83 19.62 55.10 -3.93
CA ILE A 83 21.03 55.15 -3.48
C ILE A 83 21.99 55.47 -4.63
N LEU A 84 21.71 55.01 -5.85
CA LEU A 84 22.61 55.18 -6.99
C LEU A 84 22.33 56.48 -7.77
N ALA A 85 23.33 57.35 -7.87
CA ALA A 85 23.26 58.58 -8.67
C ALA A 85 23.11 58.31 -10.19
N THR A 86 23.62 57.16 -10.65
CA THR A 86 23.42 56.64 -12.00
C THR A 86 22.77 55.27 -11.87
N ALA A 87 21.47 55.18 -12.08
CA ALA A 87 20.74 53.93 -11.94
C ALA A 87 21.19 52.91 -13.01
N VAL A 88 21.64 51.74 -12.56
CA VAL A 88 22.03 50.63 -13.45
C VAL A 88 20.79 49.98 -14.08
N ASP A 89 19.67 49.95 -13.35
CA ASP A 89 18.37 49.49 -13.83
C ASP A 89 17.28 50.53 -13.47
N PRO A 90 17.09 51.59 -14.29
CA PRO A 90 16.07 52.60 -14.06
C PRO A 90 14.66 52.02 -14.12
N TYR A 91 13.71 52.65 -13.43
CA TYR A 91 12.29 52.32 -13.56
C TYR A 91 11.90 52.35 -15.06
N PRO A 92 11.37 51.27 -15.66
CA PRO A 92 10.56 50.18 -15.06
C PRO A 92 11.28 48.84 -14.72
N PHE A 93 12.59 48.84 -14.48
CA PHE A 93 13.40 47.67 -14.08
C PHE A 93 13.44 46.52 -15.12
N VAL A 94 13.83 46.83 -16.35
CA VAL A 94 13.86 45.86 -17.45
C VAL A 94 14.82 44.71 -17.16
N PHE A 95 15.97 44.99 -16.53
CA PHE A 95 16.97 43.97 -16.24
C PHE A 95 16.48 42.99 -15.16
N LEU A 96 15.89 43.51 -14.08
CA LEU A 96 15.28 42.68 -13.05
C LEU A 96 14.18 41.79 -13.63
N ASN A 97 13.31 42.35 -14.47
CA ASN A 97 12.21 41.62 -15.08
C ASN A 97 12.70 40.50 -16.01
N LEU A 98 13.78 40.76 -16.76
CA LEU A 98 14.42 39.75 -17.60
C LEU A 98 14.95 38.58 -16.76
N ILE A 99 15.66 38.86 -15.66
CA ILE A 99 16.18 37.82 -14.75
C ILE A 99 15.04 37.00 -14.14
N LEU A 100 13.99 37.66 -13.64
CA LEU A 100 12.82 36.98 -13.06
C LEU A 100 12.13 36.08 -14.08
N SER A 101 11.99 36.54 -15.32
CA SER A 101 11.38 35.76 -16.41
C SER A 101 12.22 34.52 -16.75
N MET A 102 13.56 34.65 -16.83
CA MET A 102 14.45 33.50 -17.04
C MET A 102 14.39 32.51 -15.87
N LEU A 103 14.36 33.01 -14.64
CA LEU A 103 14.28 32.19 -13.44
C LEU A 103 12.98 31.37 -13.43
N ALA A 104 11.84 32.01 -13.71
CA ALA A 104 10.54 31.35 -13.79
C ALA A 104 10.49 30.29 -14.91
N ALA A 105 11.07 30.59 -16.07
CA ALA A 105 11.13 29.65 -17.20
C ALA A 105 11.89 28.36 -16.86
N VAL A 106 12.98 28.45 -16.09
CA VAL A 106 13.75 27.30 -15.63
C VAL A 106 13.08 26.58 -14.44
N GLN A 107 12.31 27.29 -13.63
CA GLN A 107 11.60 26.70 -12.48
C GLN A 107 10.55 25.68 -12.90
N ALA A 108 9.74 25.95 -13.92
CA ALA A 108 8.63 25.06 -14.29
C ALA A 108 9.09 23.63 -14.67
N PRO A 109 10.12 23.42 -15.52
CA PRO A 109 10.67 22.10 -15.78
C PRO A 109 11.30 21.42 -14.56
N VAL A 110 12.01 22.17 -13.70
CA VAL A 110 12.62 21.62 -12.48
C VAL A 110 11.55 21.12 -11.51
N ILE A 111 10.48 21.90 -11.34
CA ILE A 111 9.31 21.51 -10.54
C ILE A 111 8.66 20.27 -11.16
N MET A 112 8.45 20.25 -12.48
CA MET A 112 7.84 19.11 -13.18
C MET A 112 8.70 17.84 -13.06
N MET A 113 10.03 17.95 -13.14
CA MET A 113 10.95 16.82 -12.93
C MET A 113 10.88 16.30 -11.48
N SER A 114 10.81 17.20 -10.50
CA SER A 114 10.66 16.82 -9.09
C SER A 114 9.30 16.15 -8.83
N GLN A 115 8.22 16.70 -9.39
CA GLN A 115 6.87 16.12 -9.32
C GLN A 115 6.81 14.74 -9.98
N ASN A 116 7.36 14.57 -11.19
CA ASN A 116 7.37 13.29 -11.89
C ASN A 116 8.09 12.21 -11.08
N ARG A 117 9.18 12.56 -10.40
CA ARG A 117 9.90 11.65 -9.51
C ARG A 117 9.12 11.32 -8.23
N GLN A 118 8.44 12.30 -7.62
CA GLN A 118 7.60 12.03 -6.46
C GLN A 118 6.41 11.13 -6.82
N ALA A 119 5.75 11.38 -7.95
CA ALA A 119 4.69 10.53 -8.47
C ALA A 119 5.16 9.08 -8.73
N GLU A 120 6.40 8.91 -9.20
CA GLU A 120 7.00 7.58 -9.37
C GLU A 120 7.17 6.85 -8.02
N LYS A 121 7.70 7.54 -7.00
CA LYS A 121 7.82 6.98 -5.65
C LYS A 121 6.46 6.65 -5.05
N ASP A 122 5.48 7.54 -5.21
CA ASP A 122 4.12 7.34 -4.72
C ASP A 122 3.47 6.12 -5.39
N ARG A 123 3.70 5.94 -6.71
CA ARG A 123 3.25 4.74 -7.43
C ARG A 123 3.89 3.46 -6.89
N LEU A 124 5.19 3.50 -6.58
CA LEU A 124 5.90 2.35 -6.01
C LEU A 124 5.42 2.03 -4.59
N ALA A 125 5.20 3.04 -3.76
CA ALA A 125 4.65 2.87 -2.42
C ALA A 125 3.25 2.24 -2.49
N ALA A 126 2.37 2.75 -3.38
CA ALA A 126 1.05 2.19 -3.59
C ALA A 126 1.09 0.73 -4.09
N ALA A 127 2.03 0.39 -4.98
CA ALA A 127 2.20 -0.98 -5.45
C ALA A 127 2.66 -1.94 -4.33
N HIS A 128 3.57 -1.48 -3.47
CA HIS A 128 4.02 -2.24 -2.31
C HIS A 128 2.89 -2.42 -1.28
N ASP A 129 2.15 -1.37 -0.97
CA ASP A 129 1.00 -1.42 -0.05
C ASP A 129 -0.06 -2.40 -0.55
N TYR A 130 -0.29 -2.44 -1.87
CA TYR A 130 -1.16 -3.43 -2.50
C TYR A 130 -0.66 -4.86 -2.29
N GLU A 131 0.65 -5.12 -2.46
CA GLU A 131 1.23 -6.45 -2.23
C GLU A 131 1.10 -6.90 -0.76
N VAL A 132 1.33 -5.97 0.19
CA VAL A 132 1.15 -6.24 1.62
C VAL A 132 -0.31 -6.57 1.93
N ASN A 133 -1.25 -5.78 1.41
CA ASN A 133 -2.68 -6.02 1.62
C ASN A 133 -3.12 -7.38 1.06
N LEU A 134 -2.65 -7.72 -0.14
CA LEU A 134 -2.92 -9.01 -0.77
C LEU A 134 -2.36 -10.19 0.06
N LYS A 135 -1.13 -10.04 0.57
CA LYS A 135 -0.53 -11.05 1.45
C LYS A 135 -1.32 -11.23 2.74
N ALA A 136 -1.77 -10.12 3.34
CA ALA A 136 -2.62 -10.15 4.52
C ALA A 136 -3.96 -10.87 4.26
N GLU A 137 -4.58 -10.61 3.10
CA GLU A 137 -5.81 -11.30 2.70
C GLU A 137 -5.60 -12.83 2.59
N ILE A 138 -4.52 -13.28 1.96
CA ILE A 138 -4.17 -14.71 1.88
C ILE A 138 -3.94 -15.31 3.27
N GLU A 139 -3.26 -14.59 4.16
CA GLU A 139 -3.00 -15.05 5.52
C GLU A 139 -4.29 -15.16 6.34
N ILE A 140 -5.22 -14.22 6.20
CA ILE A 140 -6.55 -14.27 6.81
C ILE A 140 -7.33 -15.49 6.30
N MET A 141 -7.32 -15.76 4.99
CA MET A 141 -8.00 -16.94 4.43
C MET A 141 -7.45 -18.24 5.02
N ARG A 142 -6.12 -18.36 5.14
CA ARG A 142 -5.47 -19.51 5.78
C ARG A 142 -5.80 -19.64 7.27
N LEU A 143 -5.91 -18.53 7.98
CA LEU A 143 -6.35 -18.53 9.38
C LEU A 143 -7.79 -19.01 9.51
N HIS A 144 -8.67 -18.62 8.59
CA HIS A 144 -10.06 -19.06 8.57
C HIS A 144 -10.16 -20.57 8.36
N GLU A 145 -9.41 -21.11 7.40
CA GLU A 145 -9.37 -22.55 7.13
C GLU A 145 -8.91 -23.35 8.35
N LYS A 146 -7.80 -22.93 8.99
CA LYS A 146 -7.34 -23.59 10.23
C LYS A 146 -8.36 -23.50 11.36
N LEU A 147 -9.08 -22.38 11.46
CA LEU A 147 -10.11 -22.20 12.47
C LEU A 147 -11.30 -23.13 12.23
N ASP A 148 -11.70 -23.32 10.97
CA ASP A 148 -12.76 -24.23 10.58
C ASP A 148 -12.36 -25.69 10.84
N ASP A 149 -11.12 -26.08 10.54
CA ASP A 149 -10.58 -27.41 10.86
C ASP A 149 -10.63 -27.69 12.38
N LEU A 150 -10.16 -26.74 13.19
CA LEU A 150 -10.20 -26.86 14.66
C LEU A 150 -11.63 -26.93 15.19
N ARG A 151 -12.56 -26.18 14.58
CA ARG A 151 -13.98 -26.24 14.91
C ARG A 151 -14.57 -27.61 14.61
N MET A 152 -14.25 -28.19 13.45
CA MET A 152 -14.72 -29.53 13.07
C MET A 152 -14.25 -30.58 14.05
N VAL A 153 -12.95 -30.61 14.38
CA VAL A 153 -12.40 -31.53 15.39
C VAL A 153 -13.08 -31.36 16.76
N ALA A 154 -13.30 -30.11 17.18
CA ALA A 154 -13.98 -29.84 18.45
C ALA A 154 -15.45 -30.30 18.44
N LEU A 155 -16.16 -30.18 17.31
CA LEU A 155 -17.52 -30.66 17.14
C LEU A 155 -17.58 -32.18 17.16
N GLU A 156 -16.69 -32.86 16.43
CA GLU A 156 -16.58 -34.33 16.45
C GLU A 156 -16.37 -34.87 17.87
N GLY A 157 -15.47 -34.25 18.65
CA GLY A 157 -15.27 -34.63 20.05
C GLY A 157 -16.51 -34.44 20.93
N ARG A 158 -17.30 -33.38 20.69
CA ARG A 158 -18.57 -33.16 21.39
C ARG A 158 -19.62 -34.20 21.02
N PHE A 159 -19.73 -34.56 19.74
CA PHE A 159 -20.66 -35.61 19.31
C PHE A 159 -20.30 -36.97 19.92
N ALA A 160 -19.02 -37.36 19.91
CA ALA A 160 -18.58 -38.60 20.57
C ALA A 160 -18.92 -38.63 22.07
N THR A 161 -18.80 -37.48 22.75
CA THR A 161 -19.19 -37.37 24.16
C THR A 161 -20.71 -37.47 24.36
N LEU A 162 -21.51 -36.91 23.45
CA LEU A 162 -22.97 -37.00 23.49
C LEU A 162 -23.44 -38.44 23.29
N ASP A 163 -22.89 -39.15 22.31
CA ASP A 163 -23.23 -40.56 22.05
C ASP A 163 -22.93 -41.43 23.27
N ALA A 164 -21.75 -41.28 23.88
CA ALA A 164 -21.39 -42.00 25.09
C ALA A 164 -22.35 -41.72 26.27
N ARG A 165 -22.86 -40.48 26.39
CA ARG A 165 -23.86 -40.13 27.41
C ARG A 165 -25.23 -40.73 27.11
N LEU A 166 -25.65 -40.77 25.86
CA LEU A 166 -26.92 -41.38 25.45
C LEU A 166 -26.90 -42.89 25.72
N ASP A 167 -25.81 -43.59 25.39
CA ASP A 167 -25.65 -45.01 25.67
C ASP A 167 -25.69 -45.31 27.18
N ALA A 168 -25.04 -44.47 27.99
CA ALA A 168 -25.08 -44.60 29.45
C ALA A 168 -26.50 -44.43 30.01
N ILE A 169 -27.28 -43.47 29.49
CA ILE A 169 -28.68 -43.28 29.88
C ILE A 169 -29.52 -44.48 29.44
N ALA A 170 -29.37 -44.95 28.19
CA ALA A 170 -30.10 -46.11 27.68
C ALA A 170 -29.86 -47.36 28.54
N ALA A 171 -28.61 -47.61 28.93
CA ALA A 171 -28.24 -48.70 29.82
C ALA A 171 -28.85 -48.54 31.23
N ALA A 172 -28.83 -47.33 31.79
CA ALA A 172 -29.44 -47.04 33.10
C ALA A 172 -30.97 -47.24 33.10
N VAL A 173 -31.64 -46.80 32.04
CA VAL A 173 -33.10 -46.99 31.86
C VAL A 173 -33.43 -48.47 31.72
N GLY A 174 -32.69 -49.22 30.89
CA GLY A 174 -32.88 -50.67 30.74
C GLY A 174 -32.68 -51.43 32.05
N ALA A 175 -31.70 -51.02 32.87
CA ALA A 175 -31.47 -51.60 34.19
C ALA A 175 -32.61 -51.29 35.19
N ALA A 176 -33.17 -50.07 35.14
CA ALA A 176 -34.31 -49.68 35.98
C ALA A 176 -35.58 -50.46 35.63
N GLN A 177 -35.87 -50.64 34.33
CA GLN A 177 -37.04 -51.37 33.85
C GLN A 177 -36.99 -52.87 34.21
N LYS A 178 -35.79 -53.45 34.21
CA LYS A 178 -35.57 -54.84 34.65
C LYS A 178 -35.72 -55.03 36.18
N ARG A 179 -35.48 -53.97 36.97
CA ARG A 179 -35.73 -53.99 38.42
C ARG A 179 -37.22 -53.90 38.76
N ASP A 180 -38.00 -53.15 37.99
CA ASP A 180 -39.44 -52.95 38.23
C ASP A 180 -40.27 -54.18 37.81
N GLY A 181 -39.90 -54.87 36.72
CA GLY A 181 -40.57 -56.10 36.25
C GLY A 181 -40.24 -57.38 37.01
N GLY A 182 -39.34 -57.32 38.01
CA GLY A 182 -38.99 -58.47 38.88
C GLY A 182 -39.69 -58.44 40.25
N ALA A 183 -40.52 -57.42 40.51
CA ALA A 183 -41.19 -57.21 41.80
C ALA A 183 -42.68 -57.64 41.80
N THR A 184 -43.16 -58.35 40.77
CA THR A 184 -44.52 -58.91 40.69
C THR A 184 -44.52 -60.42 40.66
#